data_AF-A0A831X0S8-F1
#
_entry.id   AF-A0A831X0S8-F1
#
_cell.length_a   1.000
_cell.length_b   1.000
_cell.length_c   1.000
_cell.angle_alpha   90.00
_cell.angle_beta   90.00
_cell.angle_gamma   90.00
#
_symmetry.space_group_name_H-M   'P 1'
#
loop_
_entity.id
_entity.type
_entity.pdbx_description
1 polymer ?
#
loop_
_entity_poly.entity_id
_entity_poly.type
_entity_poly.pdbx_seq_one_letter_code
_entity_poly.pdbx_strand_id
1 'polypeptide(L)'
;AEIVDVVDLMYSEFPYAALTVVIATYLVLFLLLRSVLLPLKAVILNALSLTASYGALVFIFQDGHLSSLLNFQPLGFIEASLPIVMFCVLFGLSMDYEVFLLSRVREAWDQTGDNRLAVATGLARSGRIITGAALILVVVAAAFVSADVVLIKALGLGIGLAIALDASIVRTLLVPATMRLLGDWNWWAPRIVLRVLPERGLEH
;
A
#
# COMPACT_ATOMS: atom_id res chain seq x y z
N ALA A 1 -13.80 8.98 30.97
CA ALA A 1 -14.42 7.64 30.86
C ALA A 1 -14.91 7.47 29.44
N GLU A 2 -15.98 8.13 29.02
CA GLU A 2 -16.60 7.94 27.69
C GLU A 2 -15.66 8.06 26.47
N ILE A 3 -14.78 9.08 26.40
CA ILE A 3 -13.80 9.20 25.29
C ILE A 3 -12.72 8.12 25.35
N VAL A 4 -12.28 7.74 26.55
CA VAL A 4 -11.25 6.69 26.74
C VAL A 4 -11.83 5.33 26.38
N ASP A 5 -13.07 5.06 26.79
CA ASP A 5 -13.79 3.82 26.47
C ASP A 5 -14.01 3.68 24.95
N VAL A 6 -14.31 4.79 24.26
CA VAL A 6 -14.43 4.81 22.78
C VAL A 6 -13.07 4.53 22.12
N VAL A 7 -11.99 5.15 22.60
CA VAL A 7 -10.64 4.94 22.08
C VAL A 7 -10.18 3.49 22.31
N ASP A 8 -10.42 2.94 23.49
CA ASP A 8 -10.08 1.55 23.83
C ASP A 8 -10.88 0.55 23.00
N LEU A 9 -12.15 0.84 22.73
CA LEU A 9 -12.98 0.04 21.81
C LEU A 9 -12.44 0.10 20.37
N MET A 10 -12.08 1.29 19.89
CA MET A 10 -11.51 1.45 18.55
C MET A 10 -10.20 0.65 18.40
N TYR A 11 -9.30 0.71 19.39
CA TYR A 11 -8.01 0.00 19.33
C TYR A 11 -8.11 -1.51 19.57
N SER A 12 -9.13 -1.99 20.28
CA SER A 12 -9.35 -3.42 20.46
C SER A 12 -9.94 -4.07 19.20
N GLU A 13 -10.82 -3.37 18.47
CA GLU A 13 -11.43 -3.85 17.23
C GLU A 13 -10.54 -3.64 15.99
N PHE A 14 -9.69 -2.61 16.00
CA PHE A 14 -8.84 -2.27 14.86
C PHE A 14 -7.94 -3.42 14.36
N PRO A 15 -7.25 -4.21 15.22
CA PRO A 15 -6.46 -5.36 14.77
C PRO A 15 -7.29 -6.41 14.01
N TYR A 16 -8.52 -6.66 14.46
CA TYR A 16 -9.43 -7.61 13.78
C TYR A 16 -9.90 -7.05 12.44
N ALA A 17 -10.23 -5.76 12.38
CA ALA A 17 -10.57 -5.09 11.13
C ALA A 17 -9.39 -5.11 10.15
N ALA A 18 -8.19 -4.74 10.59
CA ALA A 18 -6.99 -4.72 9.79
C ALA A 18 -6.64 -6.13 9.28
N LEU A 19 -6.71 -7.15 10.15
CA LEU A 19 -6.46 -8.52 9.77
C LEU A 19 -7.48 -9.01 8.73
N THR A 20 -8.76 -8.68 8.91
CA THR A 20 -9.82 -9.04 7.96
C THR A 20 -9.58 -8.41 6.60
N VAL A 21 -9.22 -7.12 6.55
CA VAL A 21 -8.89 -6.43 5.31
C VAL A 21 -7.68 -7.07 4.64
N VAL A 22 -6.58 -7.29 5.37
CA VAL A 22 -5.36 -7.91 4.85
C VAL A 22 -5.65 -9.31 4.30
N ILE A 23 -6.40 -10.15 5.02
CA ILE A 23 -6.75 -11.50 4.58
C ILE A 23 -7.65 -11.44 3.34
N ALA A 24 -8.70 -10.63 3.35
CA ALA A 24 -9.62 -10.51 2.23
C ALA A 24 -8.87 -10.07 0.96
N THR A 25 -8.04 -9.05 1.08
CA THR A 25 -7.17 -8.55 0.02
C THR A 25 -6.19 -9.62 -0.47
N TYR A 26 -5.54 -10.34 0.45
CA TYR A 26 -4.61 -11.42 0.10
C TYR A 26 -5.34 -12.50 -0.72
N LEU A 27 -6.55 -12.89 -0.31
CA LEU A 27 -7.37 -13.87 -1.01
C LEU A 27 -7.78 -13.39 -2.41
N VAL A 28 -8.17 -12.12 -2.56
CA VAL A 28 -8.50 -11.53 -3.86
C VAL A 28 -7.29 -11.57 -4.80
N LEU A 29 -6.13 -11.11 -4.34
CA LEU A 29 -4.91 -11.14 -5.14
C LEU A 29 -4.44 -12.57 -5.44
N PHE A 30 -4.57 -13.48 -4.48
CA PHE A 30 -4.25 -14.89 -4.65
C PHE A 30 -5.10 -15.53 -5.75
N LEU A 31 -6.41 -15.25 -5.78
CA LEU A 31 -7.31 -15.75 -6.82
C LEU A 31 -7.01 -15.12 -8.18
N LEU A 32 -6.70 -13.82 -8.23
CA LEU A 32 -6.42 -13.09 -9.46
C LEU A 32 -5.09 -13.50 -10.09
N LEU A 33 -4.04 -13.63 -9.29
CA LEU A 33 -2.68 -13.88 -9.75
C LEU A 33 -2.30 -15.36 -9.76
N ARG A 34 -3.12 -16.22 -9.13
CA ARG A 34 -2.84 -17.65 -8.90
C ARG A 34 -1.45 -17.87 -8.31
N SER A 35 -1.01 -17.01 -7.40
CA SER A 35 0.30 -17.10 -6.75
C SER A 35 0.17 -16.81 -5.27
N VAL A 36 0.93 -17.54 -4.44
CA VAL A 36 0.99 -17.33 -2.99
C VAL A 36 1.99 -16.23 -2.64
N LEU A 37 3.11 -16.14 -3.37
CA LEU A 37 4.19 -15.22 -3.02
C LEU A 37 3.91 -13.78 -3.49
N LEU A 38 3.16 -13.60 -4.59
CA LEU A 38 2.84 -12.25 -5.10
C LEU A 38 1.94 -11.45 -4.15
N PRO A 39 0.82 -11.99 -3.63
CA PRO A 39 0.01 -11.29 -2.65
C PRO A 39 0.75 -11.05 -1.34
N LEU A 40 1.56 -12.02 -0.90
CA LEU A 40 2.30 -11.90 0.37
C LEU A 40 3.27 -10.71 0.33
N LYS A 41 4.07 -10.59 -0.73
CA LYS A 41 5.01 -9.48 -0.84
C LYS A 41 4.31 -8.14 -1.02
N ALA A 42 3.19 -8.10 -1.73
CA ALA A 42 2.39 -6.88 -1.87
C ALA A 42 1.97 -6.34 -0.49
N VAL A 43 1.44 -7.23 0.37
CA VAL A 43 1.06 -6.87 1.74
C VAL A 43 2.28 -6.40 2.54
N ILE A 44 3.42 -7.07 2.44
CA ILE A 44 4.66 -6.69 3.16
C ILE A 44 5.16 -5.31 2.71
N LEU A 45 5.19 -5.06 1.41
CA LEU A 45 5.67 -3.80 0.85
C LEU A 45 4.73 -2.63 1.19
N ASN A 46 3.42 -2.86 1.17
CA ASN A 46 2.44 -1.87 1.62
C ASN A 46 2.59 -1.58 3.13
N ALA A 47 2.74 -2.63 3.96
CA ALA A 47 2.98 -2.48 5.38
C ALA A 47 4.28 -1.70 5.67
N LEU A 48 5.32 -1.86 4.85
CA LEU A 48 6.57 -1.10 4.98
C LEU A 48 6.34 0.40 4.75
N SER A 49 5.65 0.79 3.68
CA SER A 49 5.30 2.19 3.40
C SER A 49 4.43 2.80 4.50
N LEU A 50 3.44 2.03 4.98
CA LEU A 50 2.55 2.47 6.05
C LEU A 50 3.33 2.68 7.36
N THR A 51 4.19 1.72 7.73
CA THR A 51 5.00 1.81 8.94
C THR A 51 5.99 2.97 8.87
N ALA A 52 6.61 3.20 7.70
CA ALA A 52 7.47 4.36 7.49
C ALA A 52 6.72 5.69 7.68
N SER A 53 5.47 5.75 7.20
CA SER A 53 4.61 6.92 7.39
C SER A 53 4.21 7.12 8.86
N TYR A 54 3.83 6.06 9.58
CA TYR A 54 3.58 6.14 11.02
C TYR A 54 4.81 6.58 11.80
N GLY A 55 5.99 6.06 11.46
CA GLY A 55 7.25 6.50 12.06
C GLY A 55 7.51 7.99 11.83
N ALA A 56 7.25 8.48 10.61
CA ALA A 56 7.37 9.90 10.30
C ALA A 56 6.35 10.75 11.07
N LEU A 57 5.14 10.26 11.31
CA LEU A 57 4.13 10.96 12.11
C LEU A 57 4.54 11.10 13.57
N VAL A 58 5.04 10.02 14.17
CA VAL A 58 5.59 10.07 15.53
C VAL A 58 6.74 11.07 15.57
N PHE A 59 7.70 10.94 14.65
CA PHE A 59 8.86 11.83 14.60
C PHE A 59 8.51 13.32 14.40
N ILE A 60 7.50 13.62 13.58
CA ILE A 60 7.13 15.00 13.23
C ILE A 60 6.16 15.58 14.25
N PHE A 61 5.03 14.93 14.49
CA PHE A 61 3.91 15.48 15.27
C PHE A 61 3.97 15.13 16.75
N GLN A 62 4.42 13.93 17.11
CA GLN A 62 4.56 13.52 18.51
C GLN A 62 5.83 14.12 19.12
N ASP A 63 6.98 13.96 18.46
CA ASP A 63 8.28 14.46 18.95
C ASP A 63 8.53 15.94 18.60
N GLY A 64 7.81 16.49 17.63
CA GLY A 64 7.80 17.92 17.33
C GLY A 64 8.99 18.44 16.50
N HIS A 65 9.80 17.57 15.87
CA HIS A 65 11.02 17.97 15.15
C HIS A 65 10.80 18.99 14.02
N LEU A 66 9.61 19.03 13.41
CA LEU A 66 9.25 19.95 12.32
C LEU A 66 8.19 21.00 12.72
N SER A 67 7.91 21.14 14.01
CA SER A 67 6.87 22.04 14.55
C SER A 67 7.06 23.51 14.13
N SER A 68 8.29 24.01 14.11
CA SER A 68 8.63 25.38 13.72
C SER A 68 8.49 25.64 12.22
N LEU A 69 8.81 24.65 11.38
CA LEU A 69 8.71 24.78 9.92
C LEU A 69 7.26 24.69 9.44
N LEU A 70 6.48 23.82 10.07
CA LEU A 70 5.09 23.55 9.70
C LEU A 70 4.08 24.37 10.51
N ASN A 71 4.53 25.31 11.35
CA ASN A 71 3.68 26.17 12.19
C ASN A 71 2.58 25.38 12.92
N PHE A 72 2.95 24.41 13.75
CA PHE A 72 2.00 23.71 14.62
C PHE A 72 2.57 23.51 16.02
N GLN A 73 1.68 23.32 16.98
CA GLN A 73 2.04 23.00 18.36
C GLN A 73 2.04 21.47 18.54
N PRO A 74 3.17 20.85 18.91
CA PRO A 74 3.22 19.40 19.14
C PRO A 74 2.37 19.05 20.37
N LEU A 75 1.46 18.09 20.20
CA LEU A 75 0.54 17.66 21.25
C LEU A 75 1.19 16.62 22.19
N GLY A 76 2.32 16.04 21.80
CA GLY A 76 2.99 14.96 22.53
C GLY A 76 2.32 13.59 22.40
N PHE A 77 1.24 13.50 21.63
CA PHE A 77 0.55 12.25 21.29
C PHE A 77 -0.06 12.34 19.89
N ILE A 78 -0.34 11.18 19.30
CA ILE A 78 -1.11 11.05 18.06
C ILE A 78 -2.56 10.73 18.44
N GLU A 79 -3.50 11.42 17.80
CA GLU A 79 -4.92 11.17 17.99
C GLU A 79 -5.30 9.76 17.50
N ALA A 80 -6.15 9.07 18.26
CA ALA A 80 -6.42 7.65 18.11
C ALA A 80 -7.04 7.26 16.75
N SER A 81 -7.89 8.11 16.20
CA SER A 81 -8.54 7.87 14.91
C SER A 81 -7.58 8.00 13.73
N LEU A 82 -6.51 8.79 13.87
CA LEU A 82 -5.61 9.10 12.76
C LEU A 82 -4.90 7.86 12.19
N PRO A 83 -4.25 6.98 12.98
CA PRO A 83 -3.68 5.74 12.46
C PRO A 83 -4.71 4.84 11.78
N ILE A 84 -5.92 4.76 12.33
CA ILE A 84 -7.01 3.92 11.81
C ILE A 84 -7.49 4.43 10.46
N VAL A 85 -7.78 5.73 10.35
CA VAL A 85 -8.19 6.36 9.09
C VAL A 85 -7.09 6.23 8.04
N MET A 86 -5.84 6.44 8.42
CA MET A 86 -4.70 6.26 7.53
C MET A 86 -4.56 4.84 7.04
N PHE A 87 -4.72 3.85 7.92
CA PHE A 87 -4.71 2.45 7.51
C PHE A 87 -5.79 2.20 6.46
N CYS A 88 -7.03 2.61 6.72
CA CYS A 88 -8.14 2.40 5.80
C CYS A 88 -7.89 3.07 4.42
N VAL A 89 -7.42 4.31 4.42
CA VAL A 89 -7.16 5.06 3.18
C VAL A 89 -5.96 4.50 2.43
N LEU A 90 -4.82 4.33 3.10
CA LEU A 90 -3.57 3.90 2.45
C LEU A 90 -3.63 2.45 2.01
N PHE A 91 -4.20 1.58 2.84
CA PHE A 91 -4.34 0.18 2.47
C PHE A 91 -5.30 0.06 1.28
N GLY A 92 -6.47 0.72 1.32
CA GLY A 92 -7.41 0.73 0.18
C GLY A 92 -6.77 1.22 -1.12
N LEU A 93 -6.12 2.40 -1.09
CA LEU A 93 -5.48 2.98 -2.28
C LEU A 93 -4.30 2.15 -2.80
N SER A 94 -3.44 1.64 -1.90
CA SER A 94 -2.30 0.82 -2.29
C SER A 94 -2.75 -0.47 -2.97
N MET A 95 -3.81 -1.11 -2.44
CA MET A 95 -4.34 -2.34 -3.03
C MET A 95 -4.85 -2.15 -4.46
N ASP A 96 -5.55 -1.06 -4.75
CA ASP A 96 -6.04 -0.79 -6.10
C ASP A 96 -4.89 -0.69 -7.11
N TYR A 97 -3.80 0.00 -6.75
CA TYR A 97 -2.64 0.14 -7.62
C TYR A 97 -1.81 -1.14 -7.74
N GLU A 98 -1.72 -1.92 -6.67
CA GLU A 98 -0.99 -3.19 -6.66
C GLU A 98 -1.70 -4.23 -7.53
N VAL A 99 -3.03 -4.36 -7.38
CA VAL A 99 -3.86 -5.24 -8.22
C VAL A 99 -3.69 -4.88 -9.69
N PHE A 100 -3.77 -3.60 -10.04
CA PHE A 100 -3.62 -3.15 -11.41
C PHE A 100 -2.22 -3.46 -11.96
N LEU A 101 -1.16 -3.16 -11.20
CA LEU A 101 0.21 -3.46 -11.59
C LEU A 101 0.42 -4.96 -11.79
N LEU A 102 0.10 -5.77 -10.78
CA LEU A 102 0.34 -7.21 -10.78
C LEU A 102 -0.50 -7.92 -11.84
N SER A 103 -1.72 -7.46 -12.12
CA SER A 103 -2.52 -7.98 -13.24
C SER A 103 -1.80 -7.78 -14.58
N ARG A 104 -1.21 -6.60 -14.82
CA ARG A 104 -0.46 -6.34 -16.06
C ARG A 104 0.84 -7.14 -16.15
N VAL A 105 1.55 -7.32 -15.02
CA VAL A 105 2.74 -8.17 -14.96
C VAL A 105 2.35 -9.63 -15.24
N ARG A 106 1.22 -10.10 -14.68
CA ARG A 106 0.69 -11.45 -14.92
C ARG A 106 0.31 -11.66 -16.38
N GLU A 107 -0.41 -10.73 -17.00
CA GLU A 107 -0.76 -10.79 -18.42
C GLU A 107 0.50 -10.91 -19.31
N ALA A 108 1.54 -10.14 -19.01
CA ALA A 108 2.80 -10.21 -19.75
C ALA A 108 3.55 -11.53 -19.51
N TRP A 109 3.49 -12.09 -18.29
CA TRP A 109 4.05 -13.40 -17.99
C TRP A 109 3.32 -14.53 -18.73
N ASP A 110 1.99 -14.52 -18.74
CA ASP A 110 1.19 -15.54 -19.41
C ASP A 110 1.44 -15.56 -20.94
N GLN A 111 1.88 -14.43 -21.52
CA GLN A 111 2.24 -14.33 -22.95
C GLN A 111 3.71 -14.70 -23.24
N THR A 112 4.64 -14.38 -22.34
CA THR A 112 6.09 -14.44 -22.64
C THR A 112 6.83 -15.55 -21.91
N GLY A 113 6.34 -15.98 -20.74
CA GLY A 113 7.05 -16.90 -19.85
C GLY A 113 8.39 -16.38 -19.30
N ASP A 114 8.74 -15.10 -19.55
CA ASP A 114 9.97 -14.48 -19.07
C ASP A 114 9.64 -13.46 -17.96
N ASN A 115 10.12 -13.73 -16.75
CA ASN A 115 9.79 -12.96 -15.55
C ASN A 115 10.36 -11.54 -15.65
N ARG A 116 11.54 -11.40 -16.25
CA ARG A 116 12.20 -10.11 -16.40
C ARG A 116 11.45 -9.25 -17.41
N LEU A 117 11.06 -9.86 -18.52
CA LEU A 117 10.27 -9.17 -19.55
C LEU A 117 8.89 -8.79 -19.02
N ALA A 118 8.21 -9.72 -18.33
CA ALA A 118 6.89 -9.49 -17.76
C ALA A 118 6.85 -8.32 -16.77
N VAL A 119 7.82 -8.27 -15.85
CA VAL A 119 7.94 -7.17 -14.88
C VAL A 119 8.26 -5.86 -15.58
N ALA A 120 9.18 -5.85 -16.54
CA ALA A 120 9.54 -4.64 -17.29
C ALA A 120 8.34 -4.10 -18.09
N THR A 121 7.62 -4.97 -18.79
CA THR A 121 6.45 -4.60 -19.60
C THR A 121 5.29 -4.11 -18.72
N GLY A 122 5.00 -4.81 -17.63
CA GLY A 122 3.96 -4.40 -16.69
C GLY A 122 4.26 -3.04 -16.05
N LEU A 123 5.51 -2.82 -15.64
CA LEU A 123 5.93 -1.54 -15.06
C LEU A 123 5.92 -0.41 -16.09
N ALA A 124 6.34 -0.66 -17.34
CA ALA A 124 6.35 0.34 -18.41
C ALA A 124 4.93 0.79 -18.82
N ARG A 125 3.98 -0.15 -18.90
CA ARG A 125 2.58 0.16 -19.26
C ARG A 125 1.83 0.85 -18.13
N SER A 126 2.03 0.42 -16.89
CA SER A 126 1.28 0.93 -15.75
C SER A 126 1.94 2.15 -15.09
N GLY A 127 3.25 2.32 -15.26
CA GLY A 127 4.04 3.33 -14.56
C GLY A 127 3.52 4.75 -14.75
N ARG A 128 3.29 5.19 -16.00
CA ARG A 128 2.83 6.57 -16.26
C ARG A 128 1.47 6.88 -15.63
N ILE A 129 0.53 5.94 -15.69
CA ILE A 129 -0.82 6.10 -15.13
C ILE A 129 -0.75 6.18 -13.60
N ILE A 130 0.00 5.26 -12.99
CA ILE A 130 0.09 5.18 -11.53
C ILE A 130 0.86 6.36 -10.95
N THR A 131 1.99 6.73 -11.54
CA THR A 131 2.76 7.90 -11.10
C THR A 131 1.96 9.19 -11.26
N GLY A 132 1.18 9.32 -12.34
CA GLY A 132 0.27 10.46 -12.52
C GLY A 132 -0.79 10.54 -11.42
N ALA A 133 -1.44 9.42 -11.11
CA ALA A 133 -2.44 9.37 -10.04
C ALA A 133 -1.83 9.62 -8.65
N ALA A 134 -0.67 9.03 -8.37
CA ALA A 134 0.08 9.27 -7.14
C ALA A 134 0.47 10.74 -6.97
N LEU A 135 0.89 11.41 -8.06
CA LEU A 135 1.25 12.83 -8.02
C LEU A 135 0.05 13.71 -7.69
N ILE A 136 -1.13 13.41 -8.24
CA ILE A 136 -2.38 14.11 -7.89
C ILE A 136 -2.67 13.94 -6.39
N LEU A 137 -2.59 12.72 -5.87
CA LEU A 137 -2.84 12.44 -4.45
C LEU A 137 -1.83 13.13 -3.53
N VAL A 138 -0.55 13.16 -3.91
CA VAL A 138 0.50 13.88 -3.18
C VAL A 138 0.25 15.39 -3.17
N VAL A 139 -0.22 15.97 -4.28
CA VAL A 139 -0.58 17.40 -4.34
C VAL A 139 -1.78 17.70 -3.43
N VAL A 140 -2.81 16.85 -3.42
CA VAL A 140 -3.97 17.00 -2.52
C VAL A 140 -3.53 16.87 -1.06
N ALA A 141 -2.68 15.89 -0.76
CA ALA A 141 -2.11 15.69 0.57
C ALA A 141 -1.25 16.89 1.01
N ALA A 142 -0.49 17.49 0.11
CA ALA A 142 0.28 18.70 0.38
C ALA A 142 -0.62 19.90 0.71
N ALA A 143 -1.79 20.02 0.10
CA ALA A 143 -2.76 21.06 0.46
C ALA A 143 -3.27 20.89 1.91
N PHE A 144 -3.42 19.65 2.39
CA PHE A 144 -3.83 19.38 3.79
C PHE A 144 -2.74 19.76 4.79
N VAL A 145 -1.46 19.74 4.39
CA VAL A 145 -0.36 20.22 5.25
C VAL A 145 -0.48 21.71 5.55
N SER A 146 -1.16 22.49 4.71
CA SER A 146 -1.43 23.92 4.97
C SER A 146 -2.60 24.17 5.92
N ALA A 147 -3.26 23.13 6.44
CA ALA A 147 -4.38 23.29 7.36
C ALA A 147 -3.92 23.76 8.76
N ASP A 148 -4.77 24.58 9.40
CA ASP A 148 -4.55 25.03 10.78
C ASP A 148 -4.81 23.91 11.80
N VAL A 149 -5.67 22.96 11.45
CA VAL A 149 -6.02 21.82 12.31
C VAL A 149 -4.90 20.78 12.23
N VAL A 150 -4.20 20.55 13.36
CA VAL A 150 -3.08 19.60 13.48
C VAL A 150 -3.46 18.20 12.98
N LEU A 151 -4.68 17.75 13.28
CA LEU A 151 -5.19 16.45 12.81
C LEU A 151 -5.19 16.36 11.27
N ILE A 152 -5.69 17.39 10.58
CA ILE A 152 -5.76 17.42 9.11
C ILE A 152 -4.34 17.51 8.52
N LYS A 153 -3.47 18.33 9.13
CA LYS A 153 -2.07 18.46 8.74
C LYS A 153 -1.30 17.14 8.87
N ALA A 154 -1.52 16.41 9.96
CA ALA A 154 -0.93 15.10 10.19
C ALA A 154 -1.47 14.03 9.24
N LEU A 155 -2.79 13.99 9.03
CA LEU A 155 -3.41 13.08 8.06
C LEU A 155 -2.87 13.32 6.65
N GLY A 156 -2.80 14.58 6.23
CA GLY A 156 -2.25 15.00 4.93
C GLY A 156 -0.80 14.57 4.76
N LEU A 157 0.06 14.91 5.73
CA LEU A 157 1.48 14.57 5.67
C LEU A 157 1.70 13.06 5.65
N GLY A 158 1.00 12.32 6.52
CA GLY A 158 1.11 10.87 6.61
C GLY A 158 0.68 10.17 5.32
N ILE A 159 -0.47 10.55 4.77
CA ILE A 159 -0.97 9.96 3.51
C ILE A 159 -0.04 10.32 2.35
N GLY A 160 0.34 11.60 2.23
CA GLY A 160 1.22 12.07 1.17
C GLY A 160 2.57 11.38 1.18
N LEU A 161 3.18 11.21 2.36
CA LEU A 161 4.46 10.53 2.51
C LEU A 161 4.36 9.04 2.15
N ALA A 162 3.33 8.34 2.62
CA ALA A 162 3.13 6.93 2.31
C ALA A 162 2.96 6.70 0.80
N ILE A 163 2.14 7.52 0.13
CA ILE A 163 1.93 7.43 -1.32
C ILE A 163 3.21 7.78 -2.08
N ALA A 164 3.94 8.82 -1.66
CA ALA A 164 5.20 9.19 -2.28
C ALA A 164 6.22 8.05 -2.17
N LEU A 165 6.36 7.42 -1.00
CA LEU A 165 7.23 6.27 -0.77
C LEU A 165 6.81 5.06 -1.60
N ASP A 166 5.50 4.77 -1.68
CA ASP A 166 4.99 3.66 -2.49
C ASP A 166 5.29 3.86 -3.99
N ALA A 167 4.90 5.02 -4.52
CA ALA A 167 5.02 5.32 -5.94
C ALA A 167 6.47 5.47 -6.40
N SER A 168 7.38 5.87 -5.51
CA SER A 168 8.81 6.00 -5.79
C SER A 168 9.59 4.77 -5.37
N ILE A 169 9.90 4.60 -4.08
CA ILE A 169 10.82 3.58 -3.58
C ILE A 169 10.25 2.18 -3.76
N VAL A 170 9.00 1.95 -3.34
CA VAL A 170 8.43 0.60 -3.42
C VAL A 170 8.31 0.15 -4.86
N ARG A 171 7.68 0.95 -5.71
CA ARG A 171 7.34 0.55 -7.07
C ARG A 171 8.53 0.54 -8.03
N THR A 172 9.47 1.48 -7.90
CA THR A 172 10.60 1.57 -8.84
C THR A 172 11.77 0.68 -8.43
N LEU A 173 11.93 0.39 -7.13
CA LEU A 173 13.06 -0.35 -6.60
C LEU A 173 12.66 -1.69 -5.99
N LEU A 174 11.82 -1.68 -4.95
CA LEU A 174 11.53 -2.89 -4.17
C LEU A 174 10.74 -3.94 -4.97
N VAL A 175 9.74 -3.53 -5.74
CA VAL A 175 8.92 -4.47 -6.55
C VAL A 175 9.79 -5.16 -7.62
N PRO A 176 10.57 -4.46 -8.47
CA PRO A 176 11.44 -5.11 -9.45
C PRO A 176 12.55 -5.95 -8.79
N ALA A 177 13.14 -5.46 -7.69
CA ALA A 177 14.19 -6.20 -6.98
C ALA A 177 13.67 -7.51 -6.41
N THR A 178 12.53 -7.49 -5.71
CA THR A 178 11.91 -8.69 -5.13
C THR A 178 11.43 -9.66 -6.21
N MET A 179 10.84 -9.15 -7.30
CA MET A 179 10.48 -9.97 -8.46
C MET A 179 11.70 -10.66 -9.06
N ARG A 180 12.84 -9.97 -9.17
CA ARG A 180 14.06 -10.55 -9.73
C ARG A 180 14.71 -11.58 -8.80
N LEU A 181 14.72 -11.33 -7.49
CA LEU A 181 15.28 -12.24 -6.49
C LEU A 181 14.50 -13.55 -6.38
N LEU A 182 13.17 -13.48 -6.44
CA LEU A 182 12.30 -14.65 -6.34
C LEU A 182 12.20 -15.45 -7.65
N GLY A 183 12.54 -14.85 -8.80
CA GLY A 183 12.55 -15.54 -10.09
C GLY A 183 11.23 -16.28 -10.39
N ASP A 184 11.33 -17.57 -10.71
CA ASP A 184 10.17 -18.41 -11.05
C ASP A 184 9.28 -18.73 -9.84
N TRP A 185 9.79 -18.56 -8.61
CA TRP A 185 9.00 -18.81 -7.40
C TRP A 185 7.86 -17.81 -7.27
N ASN A 186 7.99 -16.62 -7.86
CA ASN A 186 6.89 -15.64 -7.92
C ASN A 186 5.61 -16.25 -8.51
N TRP A 187 5.72 -17.26 -9.35
CA TRP A 187 4.58 -17.85 -10.06
C TRP A 187 4.11 -19.17 -9.45
N TRP A 188 4.69 -19.57 -8.31
CA TRP A 188 4.35 -20.81 -7.65
C TRP A 188 2.91 -20.78 -7.10
N ALA A 189 2.13 -21.76 -7.53
CA ALA A 189 0.75 -22.00 -7.13
C ALA A 189 0.58 -23.44 -6.63
N PRO A 190 -0.14 -23.68 -5.52
CA PRO A 190 -0.51 -25.03 -5.12
C PRO A 190 -1.31 -25.73 -6.23
N ARG A 191 -0.99 -27.00 -6.53
CA ARG A 191 -1.64 -27.80 -7.60
C ARG A 191 -3.17 -27.88 -7.49
N ILE A 192 -3.72 -27.69 -6.29
CA ILE A 192 -5.16 -27.66 -6.02
C ILE A 192 -5.82 -26.44 -6.69
N VAL A 193 -5.14 -25.29 -6.70
CA VAL A 193 -5.64 -24.01 -7.24
C VAL A 193 -5.65 -24.05 -8.77
N LEU A 194 -4.62 -24.67 -9.37
CA LEU A 194 -4.54 -24.90 -10.82
C LEU A 194 -5.63 -25.86 -11.32
N ARG A 195 -6.19 -26.72 -10.46
CA ARG A 195 -7.30 -27.63 -10.83
C ARG A 195 -8.69 -26.98 -10.73
N VAL A 196 -8.87 -26.02 -9.82
CA VAL A 196 -10.17 -25.40 -9.56
C VAL A 196 -10.43 -24.20 -10.47
N LEU A 197 -9.37 -23.51 -10.91
CA LEU A 197 -9.53 -22.35 -11.78
C LEU A 197 -9.40 -22.78 -13.27
N PRO A 198 -10.46 -22.65 -14.10
CA PRO A 198 -10.41 -23.06 -15.50
C PRO A 198 -9.27 -22.35 -16.23
N GLU A 199 -8.63 -23.03 -17.19
CA GLU A 199 -7.65 -22.41 -18.08
C GLU A 199 -8.30 -21.17 -18.70
N ARG A 200 -7.70 -20.00 -18.50
CA ARG A 200 -8.14 -18.82 -19.27
C ARG A 200 -7.76 -19.12 -20.71
N GLY A 201 -8.76 -19.52 -21.49
CA GLY A 201 -8.64 -19.69 -22.92
C GLY A 201 -7.98 -18.46 -23.51
N LEU A 202 -6.89 -18.69 -24.24
CA LEU A 202 -6.26 -17.73 -25.12
C LEU A 202 -7.29 -17.40 -26.20
N GLU A 203 -8.12 -16.39 -25.97
CA GLU A 203 -8.86 -15.76 -27.06
C GLU A 203 -7.91 -14.77 -27.76
N HIS A 204 -7.56 -15.19 -28.98
CA HIS A 204 -6.73 -14.63 -30.04
C HIS A 204 -6.40 -13.13 -30.03
#